data_AF-S4Y328-F1
#
_entry.id   AF-S4Y328-F1
#
_cell.length_a   1.000
_cell.length_b   1.000
_cell.length_c   1.000
_cell.angle_alpha   90.00
_cell.angle_beta   90.00
_cell.angle_gamma   90.00
#
_symmetry.space_group_name_H-M   'P 1'
#
loop_
_entity.id
_entity.type
_entity.pdbx_description
1 polymer ?
#
loop_
_entity_poly.entity_id
_entity_poly.type
_entity_poly.pdbx_seq_one_letter_code
_entity_poly.pdbx_strand_id
1 'polypeptide(L)'
;MSWKESCRSRLREHLDARGDLAPPWERFPDYERHTIGWRMGAGEDWMGMWSVFLEQLAPDPGTRIAYLRRHPPAPISWADAVHEVLYPAERGDDDGDEDEDDEPTAAVERRSALLEQGLIASDVAFATWLGQQTGVSWPWERSPAPEDAARYNTRELWFWSRQVAELRRGRGWAPPAVPAPWRACARALETGDAGAIDPQRGLLSLAQLLCAGHVDAPWQLGLSLADFADSFEDDMGYVDAFRLWGMSAFDDAEQLRRYLEATRMPPGWQDWVAEQLPVA
;
A
#
# COMPACT_ATOMS: atom_id res chain seq x y z
N MET A 1 17.55 28.30 6.68
CA MET A 1 17.83 26.89 6.95
C MET A 1 17.47 26.12 5.69
N SER A 2 18.39 25.37 5.11
CA SER A 2 18.09 24.54 3.94
C SER A 2 17.12 23.41 4.32
N TRP A 3 16.41 22.85 3.34
CA TRP A 3 15.54 21.70 3.58
C TRP A 3 16.28 20.53 4.24
N LYS A 4 17.50 20.20 3.76
CA LYS A 4 18.36 19.19 4.36
C LYS A 4 18.77 19.51 5.81
N GLU A 5 19.03 20.77 6.14
CA GLU A 5 19.31 21.18 7.53
C GLU A 5 18.09 21.00 8.44
N SER A 6 16.89 21.29 7.93
CA SER A 6 15.64 21.05 8.65
C SER A 6 15.45 19.55 8.94
N CYS A 7 15.64 18.69 7.93
CA CYS A 7 15.59 17.24 8.10
C CYS A 7 16.62 16.74 9.12
N ARG A 8 17.88 17.24 9.09
CA ARG A 8 18.92 16.90 10.08
C ARG A 8 18.53 17.28 11.51
N SER A 9 17.90 18.44 11.67
CA SER A 9 17.43 18.90 12.98
C SER A 9 16.37 17.97 13.56
N ARG A 10 15.39 17.58 12.72
CA ARG A 10 14.25 16.75 13.13
C ARG A 10 14.60 15.27 13.28
N LEU A 11 15.57 14.76 12.52
CA LEU A 11 15.97 13.36 12.52
C LEU A 11 16.19 12.80 13.93
N ARG A 12 16.84 13.58 14.82
CA ARG A 12 17.17 13.14 16.19
C ARG A 12 15.95 12.74 17.02
N GLU A 13 14.79 13.33 16.74
CA GLU A 13 13.53 13.04 17.45
C GLU A 13 12.91 11.71 17.01
N HIS A 14 13.37 11.15 15.90
CA HIS A 14 12.82 9.96 15.26
C HIS A 14 13.74 8.74 15.30
N LEU A 15 14.96 8.87 15.84
CA LEU A 15 15.85 7.73 16.02
C LEU A 15 15.38 6.83 17.16
N ASP A 16 15.51 5.52 16.97
CA ASP A 16 15.26 4.54 18.02
C ASP A 16 16.38 4.56 19.10
N ALA A 17 16.24 3.74 20.13
CA ALA A 17 17.22 3.66 21.22
C ALA A 17 18.64 3.21 20.78
N ARG A 18 18.77 2.65 19.57
CA ARG A 18 20.04 2.24 18.94
C ARG A 18 20.57 3.30 17.98
N GLY A 19 19.87 4.43 17.84
CA GLY A 19 20.21 5.48 16.89
C GLY A 19 19.80 5.13 15.45
N ASP A 20 18.84 4.21 15.27
CA ASP A 20 18.39 3.75 13.97
C ASP A 20 17.10 4.46 13.51
N LEU A 21 16.85 4.49 12.20
CA LEU A 21 15.64 5.07 11.63
C LEU A 21 14.90 4.02 10.80
N ALA A 22 13.62 3.82 11.10
CA ALA A 22 12.76 2.94 10.32
C ALA A 22 12.70 3.38 8.84
N PRO A 23 12.90 2.47 7.88
CA PRO A 23 12.76 2.79 6.46
C PRO A 23 11.31 3.18 6.12
N PRO A 24 11.05 3.82 4.96
CA PRO A 24 9.74 4.34 4.59
C PRO A 24 8.63 3.28 4.64
N TRP A 25 8.89 2.08 4.10
CA TRP A 25 7.92 0.98 4.09
C TRP A 25 7.64 0.39 5.48
N GLU A 26 8.55 0.56 6.44
CA GLU A 26 8.25 0.24 7.83
C GLU A 26 7.50 1.38 8.49
N ARG A 27 7.87 2.64 8.28
CA ARG A 27 7.19 3.75 8.98
C ARG A 27 5.74 3.95 8.52
N PHE A 28 5.49 3.80 7.23
CA PHE A 28 4.20 3.99 6.56
C PHE A 28 3.89 2.79 5.66
N PRO A 29 3.61 1.60 6.23
CA PRO A 29 3.35 0.40 5.43
C PRO A 29 2.06 0.51 4.61
N ASP A 30 1.15 1.37 5.05
CA ASP A 30 -0.10 1.75 4.39
C ASP A 30 0.07 2.83 3.30
N TYR A 31 1.28 3.35 3.09
CA TYR A 31 1.59 4.18 1.92
C TYR A 31 2.07 3.27 0.79
N GLU A 32 1.29 3.20 -0.29
CA GLU A 32 1.72 2.60 -1.54
C GLU A 32 2.91 3.40 -2.12
N ARG A 33 3.82 2.74 -2.85
CA ARG A 33 5.11 3.31 -3.33
C ARG A 33 4.97 4.59 -4.16
N HIS A 34 3.86 4.75 -4.88
CA HIS A 34 3.59 5.86 -5.79
C HIS A 34 2.49 6.80 -5.29
N THR A 35 1.99 6.60 -4.07
CA THR A 35 1.00 7.51 -3.47
C THR A 35 1.54 8.93 -3.34
N ILE A 36 0.64 9.92 -3.51
CA ILE A 36 0.98 11.34 -3.40
C ILE A 36 1.47 11.73 -1.99
N GLY A 37 1.18 10.91 -0.97
CA GLY A 37 1.68 11.10 0.40
C GLY A 37 3.20 11.11 0.53
N TRP A 38 3.94 10.53 -0.43
CA TRP A 38 5.41 10.65 -0.46
C TRP A 38 5.92 12.00 -0.94
N ARG A 39 5.08 12.77 -1.63
CA ARG A 39 5.41 14.09 -2.19
C ARG A 39 4.79 15.24 -1.41
N MET A 40 3.99 14.94 -0.38
CA MET A 40 3.33 15.94 0.46
C MET A 40 3.19 15.45 1.90
N GLY A 41 3.46 16.34 2.87
CA GLY A 41 3.15 16.08 4.28
C GLY A 41 4.11 15.08 4.93
N ALA A 42 3.56 14.13 5.70
CA ALA A 42 4.36 13.27 6.57
C ALA A 42 5.31 12.32 5.82
N GLY A 43 4.91 11.83 4.64
CA GLY A 43 5.77 10.96 3.83
C GLY A 43 6.95 11.71 3.23
N GLU A 44 6.74 12.93 2.72
CA GLU A 44 7.81 13.80 2.20
C GLU A 44 8.84 14.12 3.29
N ASP A 45 8.36 14.53 4.47
CA ASP A 45 9.21 14.78 5.64
C ASP A 45 10.05 13.55 5.98
N TRP A 46 9.45 12.36 5.97
CA TRP A 46 10.13 11.12 6.31
C TRP A 46 11.14 10.70 5.27
N MET A 47 10.83 10.84 3.97
CA MET A 47 11.78 10.60 2.89
C MET A 47 13.00 11.52 3.00
N GLY A 48 12.80 12.79 3.36
CA GLY A 48 13.88 13.73 3.63
C GLY A 48 14.75 13.33 4.82
N MET A 49 14.13 12.93 5.94
CA MET A 49 14.86 12.44 7.12
C MET A 49 15.59 11.12 6.85
N TRP A 50 14.97 10.20 6.11
CA TRP A 50 15.56 8.94 5.71
C TRP A 50 16.76 9.12 4.79
N SER A 51 16.64 9.98 3.77
CA SER A 51 17.77 10.36 2.90
C SER A 51 18.97 10.88 3.70
N VAL A 52 18.73 11.83 4.62
CA VAL A 52 19.76 12.39 5.50
C VAL A 52 20.33 11.36 6.49
N PHE A 53 19.52 10.41 6.95
CA PHE A 53 20.00 9.30 7.78
C PHE A 53 20.92 8.38 6.98
N LEU A 54 20.55 8.04 5.74
CA LEU A 54 21.38 7.24 4.84
C LEU A 54 22.70 7.94 4.49
N GLU A 55 22.74 9.28 4.40
CA GLU A 55 24.00 10.05 4.21
C GLU A 55 25.00 9.83 5.38
N GLN A 56 24.52 9.44 6.57
CA GLN A 56 25.37 9.23 7.76
C GLN A 56 25.91 7.79 7.85
N LEU A 57 25.33 6.84 7.13
CA LEU A 57 25.82 5.47 7.07
C LEU A 57 27.04 5.37 6.16
N ALA A 58 27.96 4.45 6.48
CA ALA A 58 29.04 4.13 5.55
C ALA A 58 28.46 3.61 4.21
N PRO A 59 29.01 4.02 3.05
CA PRO A 59 28.48 3.65 1.74
C PRO A 59 28.78 2.19 1.36
N ASP A 60 29.50 1.44 2.19
CA ASP A 60 29.84 0.05 1.89
C ASP A 60 28.59 -0.87 1.97
N PRO A 61 28.46 -1.86 1.06
CA PRO A 61 27.30 -2.75 1.06
C PRO A 61 27.06 -3.49 2.38
N GLY A 62 28.12 -3.82 3.12
CA GLY A 62 28.01 -4.54 4.40
C GLY A 62 27.22 -3.74 5.44
N THR A 63 27.57 -2.45 5.62
CA THR A 63 26.85 -1.53 6.52
C THR A 63 25.41 -1.33 6.08
N ARG A 64 25.17 -1.17 4.77
CA ARG A 64 23.82 -0.94 4.21
C ARG A 64 22.91 -2.16 4.35
N ILE A 65 23.43 -3.36 4.05
CA ILE A 65 22.73 -4.63 4.30
C ILE A 65 22.44 -4.80 5.79
N ALA A 66 23.41 -4.49 6.67
CA ALA A 66 23.20 -4.58 8.10
C ALA A 66 22.11 -3.62 8.60
N TYR A 67 21.97 -2.43 7.99
CA TYR A 67 20.84 -1.53 8.24
C TYR A 67 19.53 -2.15 7.80
N LEU A 68 19.41 -2.56 6.54
CA LEU A 68 18.18 -3.13 5.99
C LEU A 68 17.71 -4.37 6.78
N ARG A 69 18.64 -5.24 7.21
CA ARG A 69 18.33 -6.47 7.97
C ARG A 69 17.88 -6.24 9.41
N ARG A 70 17.98 -5.02 9.95
CA ARG A 70 17.43 -4.69 11.28
C ARG A 70 15.94 -4.34 11.21
N HIS A 71 15.42 -4.14 10.00
CA HIS A 71 14.06 -3.73 9.70
C HIS A 71 13.34 -4.84 8.91
N PRO A 72 12.00 -4.82 8.81
CA PRO A 72 11.28 -5.70 7.89
C PRO A 72 11.77 -5.53 6.44
N PRO A 73 11.77 -6.59 5.62
CA PRO A 73 12.12 -6.47 4.22
C PRO A 73 11.16 -5.51 3.51
N ALA A 74 11.65 -4.82 2.48
CA ALA A 74 10.81 -3.91 1.72
C ALA A 74 9.79 -4.69 0.87
N PRO A 75 8.61 -4.14 0.60
CA PRO A 75 7.74 -4.67 -0.45
C PRO A 75 8.48 -4.72 -1.79
N ILE A 76 8.15 -5.66 -2.67
CA ILE A 76 8.80 -5.78 -4.00
C ILE A 76 8.74 -4.47 -4.79
N SER A 77 7.66 -3.69 -4.65
CA SER A 77 7.53 -2.35 -5.23
C SER A 77 8.58 -1.34 -4.79
N TRP A 78 9.37 -1.61 -3.75
CA TRP A 78 10.47 -0.79 -3.27
C TRP A 78 11.87 -1.31 -3.68
N ALA A 79 11.95 -2.27 -4.62
CA ALA A 79 13.22 -2.87 -5.03
C ALA A 79 14.25 -1.85 -5.54
N ASP A 80 13.80 -0.83 -6.26
CA ASP A 80 14.62 0.29 -6.75
C ASP A 80 15.25 1.09 -5.58
N ALA A 81 14.43 1.47 -4.60
CA ALA A 81 14.88 2.21 -3.43
C ALA A 81 15.86 1.37 -2.56
N VAL A 82 15.62 0.07 -2.44
CA VAL A 82 16.55 -0.84 -1.75
C VAL A 82 17.87 -0.93 -2.52
N HIS A 83 17.84 -0.96 -3.84
CA HIS A 83 19.03 -0.93 -4.67
C HIS A 83 19.84 0.36 -4.46
N GLU A 84 19.19 1.53 -4.48
CA GLU A 84 19.84 2.82 -4.20
C GLU A 84 20.49 2.88 -2.80
N VAL A 85 19.90 2.23 -1.80
CA VAL A 85 20.47 2.14 -0.45
C VAL A 85 21.79 1.35 -0.46
N LEU A 86 21.86 0.28 -1.26
CA LEU A 86 23.05 -0.57 -1.36
C LEU A 86 24.17 0.06 -2.19
N TYR A 87 23.80 0.79 -3.25
CA TYR A 87 24.73 1.36 -4.23
C TYR A 87 24.55 2.88 -4.35
N PRO A 88 24.81 3.66 -3.29
CA PRO A 88 24.56 5.10 -3.29
C PRO A 88 25.41 5.89 -4.31
N ALA A 89 26.51 5.31 -4.81
CA ALA A 89 27.36 5.91 -5.83
C ALA A 89 26.75 5.83 -7.25
N GLU A 90 25.81 4.91 -7.47
CA GLU A 90 25.08 4.76 -8.74
C GLU A 90 23.89 5.74 -8.83
N ARG A 91 23.61 6.48 -7.77
CA ARG A 91 22.50 7.44 -7.67
C ARG A 91 22.63 8.65 -8.62
N GLY A 92 23.81 8.88 -9.22
CA GLY A 92 24.07 9.87 -10.27
C GLY A 92 23.82 11.34 -9.89
N ASP A 93 24.83 12.20 -10.00
CA ASP A 93 24.68 13.68 -9.99
C ASP A 93 24.16 14.20 -11.37
N ASP A 94 23.29 13.45 -12.05
CA ASP A 94 22.76 13.83 -13.38
C ASP A 94 21.27 14.16 -13.27
N ASP A 95 20.98 15.43 -13.00
CA ASP A 95 19.66 16.07 -13.24
C ASP A 95 19.40 16.23 -14.77
N GLY A 96 19.90 15.31 -15.59
CA GLY A 96 19.91 15.36 -17.04
C GLY A 96 19.57 13.99 -17.64
N ASP A 97 18.43 13.94 -18.31
CA ASP A 97 17.92 12.83 -19.12
C ASP A 97 17.30 11.65 -18.34
N GLU A 98 16.02 11.84 -17.99
CA GLU A 98 15.03 10.80 -17.68
C GLU A 98 14.86 9.82 -18.86
N ASP A 99 15.86 9.01 -19.21
CA ASP A 99 15.74 7.95 -20.24
C ASP A 99 16.86 6.88 -20.11
N GLU A 100 17.39 6.61 -18.92
CA GLU A 100 18.02 5.30 -18.68
C GLU A 100 16.91 4.27 -18.46
N ASP A 101 16.32 3.84 -19.58
CA ASP A 101 15.66 2.54 -19.72
C ASP A 101 16.69 1.47 -19.30
N ASP A 102 16.83 1.23 -17.99
CA ASP A 102 17.48 0.04 -17.46
C ASP A 102 16.98 -1.14 -18.28
N GLU A 103 17.89 -1.88 -18.94
CA GLU A 103 17.49 -3.05 -19.72
C GLU A 103 16.55 -3.90 -18.85
N PRO A 104 15.32 -4.24 -19.30
CA PRO A 104 14.33 -4.91 -18.46
C PRO A 104 14.89 -6.15 -17.74
N THR A 105 15.86 -6.82 -18.36
CA THR A 105 16.64 -7.93 -17.80
C THR A 105 17.43 -7.54 -16.55
N ALA A 106 18.13 -6.39 -16.55
CA ALA A 106 18.92 -5.91 -15.42
C ALA A 106 18.04 -5.55 -14.21
N ALA A 107 16.85 -4.97 -14.43
CA ALA A 107 15.88 -4.72 -13.37
C ALA A 107 15.36 -6.03 -12.74
N VAL A 108 15.07 -7.04 -13.57
CA VAL A 108 14.63 -8.37 -13.12
C VAL A 108 15.74 -9.10 -12.35
N GLU A 109 16.98 -9.04 -12.81
CA GLU A 109 18.14 -9.64 -12.14
C GLU A 109 18.40 -8.97 -10.79
N ARG A 110 18.41 -7.63 -10.73
CA ARG A 110 18.55 -6.87 -9.47
C ARG A 110 17.47 -7.26 -8.46
N ARG A 111 16.20 -7.29 -8.89
CA ARG A 111 15.08 -7.70 -8.03
C ARG A 111 15.24 -9.14 -7.53
N SER A 112 15.64 -10.06 -8.41
CA SER A 112 15.87 -11.46 -8.05
C SER A 112 16.98 -11.59 -6.99
N ALA A 113 18.08 -10.87 -7.16
CA ALA A 113 19.17 -10.84 -6.19
C ALA A 113 18.75 -10.25 -4.83
N LEU A 114 17.89 -9.23 -4.81
CA LEU A 114 17.35 -8.66 -3.57
C LEU A 114 16.39 -9.62 -2.85
N LEU A 115 15.57 -10.35 -3.61
CA LEU A 115 14.68 -11.41 -3.10
C LEU A 115 15.49 -12.55 -2.45
N GLU A 116 16.52 -13.05 -3.14
CA GLU A 116 17.41 -14.11 -2.62
C GLU A 116 18.14 -13.69 -1.34
N GLN A 117 18.48 -12.41 -1.22
CA GLN A 117 19.11 -11.85 -0.02
C GLN A 117 18.12 -11.58 1.13
N GLY A 118 16.82 -11.70 0.88
CA GLY A 118 15.74 -11.40 1.82
C GLY A 118 15.63 -9.92 2.17
N LEU A 119 16.03 -9.02 1.27
CA LEU A 119 15.95 -7.57 1.47
C LEU A 119 14.62 -7.00 0.96
N ILE A 120 13.97 -7.71 0.04
CA ILE A 120 12.60 -7.45 -0.40
C ILE A 120 11.74 -8.72 -0.31
N ALA A 121 10.42 -8.57 -0.20
CA ALA A 121 9.48 -9.68 -0.10
C ALA A 121 8.09 -9.31 -0.65
N SER A 122 7.35 -10.33 -1.07
CA SER A 122 5.93 -10.22 -1.45
C SER A 122 5.04 -10.18 -0.20
N ASP A 123 3.97 -9.38 -0.25
CA ASP A 123 2.91 -9.26 0.78
C ASP A 123 3.44 -8.93 2.19
N VAL A 124 4.50 -8.13 2.27
CA VAL A 124 5.14 -7.76 3.54
C VAL A 124 4.52 -6.50 4.15
N ALA A 125 3.93 -5.62 3.33
CA ALA A 125 3.35 -4.38 3.85
C ALA A 125 2.22 -4.64 4.85
N PHE A 126 1.36 -5.62 4.56
CA PHE A 126 0.29 -6.01 5.47
C PHE A 126 0.83 -6.55 6.80
N ALA A 127 1.79 -7.48 6.77
CA ALA A 127 2.37 -8.04 7.98
C ALA A 127 3.11 -6.97 8.81
N THR A 128 3.77 -6.02 8.13
CA THR A 128 4.44 -4.88 8.76
C THR A 128 3.44 -3.95 9.42
N TRP A 129 2.37 -3.56 8.72
CA TRP A 129 1.27 -2.77 9.28
C TRP A 129 0.62 -3.46 10.47
N LEU A 130 0.35 -4.76 10.37
CA LEU A 130 -0.29 -5.55 11.43
C LEU A 130 0.60 -5.62 12.69
N GLY A 131 1.91 -5.76 12.52
CA GLY A 131 2.88 -5.77 13.61
C GLY A 131 2.96 -4.47 14.41
N GLN A 132 2.46 -3.36 13.85
CA GLN A 132 2.40 -2.05 14.52
C GLN A 132 1.13 -1.85 15.34
N GLN A 133 0.16 -2.75 15.21
CA GLN A 133 -1.12 -2.61 15.90
C GLN A 133 -1.08 -3.23 17.29
N THR A 134 -1.63 -2.53 18.28
CA THR A 134 -1.86 -3.06 19.64
C THR A 134 -3.28 -3.64 19.82
N GLY A 135 -4.05 -3.67 18.74
CA GLY A 135 -5.44 -4.12 18.68
C GLY A 135 -6.00 -3.99 17.24
N VAL A 136 -7.31 -3.85 17.12
CA VAL A 136 -7.93 -3.48 15.84
C VAL A 136 -8.01 -1.96 15.78
N SER A 137 -7.33 -1.34 14.81
CA SER A 137 -7.47 0.09 14.50
C SER A 137 -8.76 0.28 13.70
N TRP A 138 -9.80 0.82 14.31
CA TRP A 138 -11.10 0.92 13.64
C TRP A 138 -11.15 2.13 12.69
N PRO A 139 -11.58 1.95 11.41
CA PRO A 139 -11.55 3.03 10.42
C PRO A 139 -12.30 4.31 10.83
N TRP A 140 -13.39 4.16 11.59
CA TRP A 140 -14.20 5.29 12.07
C TRP A 140 -13.53 6.15 13.15
N GLU A 141 -12.36 5.77 13.65
CA GLU A 141 -11.55 6.63 14.52
C GLU A 141 -10.88 7.78 13.75
N ARG A 142 -10.71 7.62 12.44
CA ARG A 142 -10.05 8.61 11.55
C ARG A 142 -10.95 9.10 10.42
N SER A 143 -11.91 8.29 9.99
CA SER A 143 -12.79 8.58 8.86
C SER A 143 -14.25 8.67 9.31
N PRO A 144 -14.89 9.86 9.25
CA PRO A 144 -16.25 10.04 9.76
C PRO A 144 -17.27 9.23 8.94
N ALA A 145 -17.06 9.03 7.63
CA ALA A 145 -17.88 8.18 6.78
C ALA A 145 -17.09 6.98 6.20
N PRO A 146 -17.77 5.87 5.87
CA PRO A 146 -17.13 4.73 5.18
C PRO A 146 -16.55 5.10 3.82
N GLU A 147 -17.20 6.02 3.09
CA GLU A 147 -16.72 6.54 1.82
C GLU A 147 -15.37 7.25 1.96
N ASP A 148 -15.17 8.04 3.03
CA ASP A 148 -13.89 8.72 3.30
C ASP A 148 -12.76 7.70 3.53
N ALA A 149 -13.04 6.63 4.26
CA ALA A 149 -12.05 5.57 4.51
C ALA A 149 -11.68 4.84 3.21
N ALA A 150 -12.68 4.49 2.40
CA ALA A 150 -12.47 3.84 1.11
C ALA A 150 -11.71 4.74 0.12
N ARG A 151 -11.89 6.06 0.22
CA ARG A 151 -11.29 7.04 -0.67
C ARG A 151 -9.86 7.42 -0.30
N TYR A 152 -9.64 7.79 0.95
CA TYR A 152 -8.39 8.42 1.38
C TYR A 152 -7.45 7.46 2.11
N ASN A 153 -7.98 6.36 2.65
CA ASN A 153 -7.24 5.39 3.44
C ASN A 153 -7.38 3.98 2.83
N THR A 154 -7.52 3.87 1.51
CA THR A 154 -7.90 2.62 0.82
C THR A 154 -7.01 1.44 1.19
N ARG A 155 -5.70 1.64 1.25
CA ARG A 155 -4.72 0.61 1.60
C ARG A 155 -4.78 0.22 3.07
N GLU A 156 -4.88 1.18 3.98
CA GLU A 156 -5.08 0.92 5.42
C GLU A 156 -6.41 0.18 5.64
N LEU A 157 -7.49 0.57 4.95
CA LEU A 157 -8.79 -0.08 5.02
C LEU A 157 -8.74 -1.52 4.47
N TRP A 158 -7.94 -1.77 3.43
CA TRP A 158 -7.67 -3.11 2.93
C TRP A 158 -6.92 -3.98 3.94
N PHE A 159 -5.90 -3.43 4.61
CA PHE A 159 -5.19 -4.15 5.67
C PHE A 159 -6.09 -4.43 6.88
N TRP A 160 -6.89 -3.47 7.31
CA TRP A 160 -7.91 -3.67 8.33
C TRP A 160 -8.91 -4.76 7.94
N SER A 161 -9.40 -4.74 6.70
CA SER A 161 -10.32 -5.75 6.14
C SER A 161 -9.74 -7.17 6.28
N ARG A 162 -8.46 -7.35 5.92
CA ARG A 162 -7.74 -8.62 6.08
C ARG A 162 -7.63 -9.05 7.54
N GLN A 163 -7.27 -8.14 8.45
CA GLN A 163 -7.18 -8.42 9.89
C GLN A 163 -8.54 -8.88 10.44
N VAL A 164 -9.61 -8.15 10.11
CA VAL A 164 -10.98 -8.47 10.55
C VAL A 164 -11.45 -9.81 9.97
N ALA A 165 -11.15 -10.11 8.71
CA ALA A 165 -11.48 -11.39 8.10
C ALA A 165 -10.84 -12.57 8.84
N GLU A 166 -9.58 -12.45 9.26
CA GLU A 166 -8.93 -13.47 10.09
C GLU A 166 -9.56 -13.60 11.48
N LEU A 167 -9.82 -12.47 12.15
CA LEU A 167 -10.45 -12.47 13.47
C LEU A 167 -11.84 -13.11 13.45
N ARG A 168 -12.63 -12.87 12.40
CA ARG A 168 -13.96 -13.45 12.21
C ARG A 168 -13.93 -14.98 12.09
N ARG A 169 -12.83 -15.57 11.60
CA ARG A 169 -12.67 -17.05 11.58
C ARG A 169 -12.46 -17.63 12.98
N GLY A 170 -12.04 -16.79 13.95
CA GLY A 170 -11.90 -17.16 15.35
C GLY A 170 -13.25 -17.40 16.04
N ARG A 171 -13.27 -18.30 17.03
CA ARG A 171 -14.49 -18.53 17.83
C ARG A 171 -14.74 -17.36 18.77
N GLY A 172 -15.98 -16.86 18.81
CA GLY A 172 -16.41 -15.84 19.76
C GLY A 172 -16.01 -14.41 19.38
N TRP A 173 -15.58 -14.17 18.14
CA TRP A 173 -15.38 -12.83 17.64
C TRP A 173 -16.72 -12.11 17.42
N ALA A 174 -16.80 -10.87 17.87
CA ALA A 174 -17.86 -9.93 17.54
C ALA A 174 -17.24 -8.54 17.38
N PRO A 175 -17.63 -7.76 16.35
CA PRO A 175 -17.17 -6.39 16.22
C PRO A 175 -17.78 -5.51 17.32
N PRO A 176 -17.18 -4.34 17.62
CA PRO A 176 -17.77 -3.35 18.51
C PRO A 176 -19.04 -2.75 17.88
N ALA A 177 -19.75 -1.96 18.67
CA ALA A 177 -20.89 -1.20 18.17
C ALA A 177 -20.46 -0.26 17.03
N VAL A 178 -21.07 -0.44 15.86
CA VAL A 178 -20.77 0.36 14.68
C VAL A 178 -21.43 1.75 14.81
N PRO A 179 -20.67 2.85 14.63
CA PRO A 179 -21.21 4.19 14.77
C PRO A 179 -22.26 4.51 13.68
N ALA A 180 -23.14 5.47 13.95
CA ALA A 180 -24.28 5.78 13.09
C ALA A 180 -23.92 6.05 11.61
N PRO A 181 -22.84 6.79 11.28
CA PRO A 181 -22.43 7.00 9.88
C PRO A 181 -22.03 5.70 9.17
N TRP A 182 -21.54 4.70 9.90
CA TRP A 182 -21.06 3.42 9.36
C TRP A 182 -22.12 2.32 9.38
N ARG A 183 -23.36 2.63 9.77
CA ARG A 183 -24.42 1.64 9.95
C ARG A 183 -24.70 0.81 8.69
N ALA A 184 -24.50 1.38 7.50
CA ALA A 184 -24.64 0.67 6.22
C ALA A 184 -23.64 -0.48 6.04
N CYS A 185 -22.51 -0.45 6.77
CA CYS A 185 -21.47 -1.48 6.75
C CYS A 185 -21.59 -2.50 7.89
N ALA A 186 -22.50 -2.29 8.86
CA ALA A 186 -22.55 -3.08 10.09
C ALA A 186 -22.80 -4.56 9.83
N ARG A 187 -23.78 -4.90 8.97
CA ARG A 187 -24.04 -6.30 8.59
C ARG A 187 -22.80 -6.93 7.97
N ALA A 188 -22.18 -6.26 7.00
CA ALA A 188 -21.00 -6.77 6.30
C ALA A 188 -19.86 -7.07 7.27
N LEU A 189 -19.62 -6.15 8.23
CA LEU A 189 -18.62 -6.33 9.27
C LEU A 189 -18.93 -7.54 10.16
N GLU A 190 -20.15 -7.66 10.64
CA GLU A 190 -20.59 -8.74 11.54
C GLU A 190 -20.55 -10.11 10.87
N THR A 191 -21.10 -10.23 9.65
CA THR A 191 -21.35 -11.52 9.02
C THR A 191 -20.27 -11.95 8.03
N GLY A 192 -19.45 -11.02 7.55
CA GLY A 192 -18.54 -11.27 6.43
C GLY A 192 -19.28 -11.37 5.08
N ASP A 193 -20.52 -10.88 5.01
CA ASP A 193 -21.36 -10.90 3.81
C ASP A 193 -21.84 -9.47 3.54
N ALA A 194 -21.35 -8.87 2.46
CA ALA A 194 -21.74 -7.55 2.02
C ALA A 194 -23.20 -7.50 1.53
N GLY A 195 -23.80 -8.64 1.18
CA GLY A 195 -25.10 -8.71 0.56
C GLY A 195 -25.10 -8.10 -0.84
N ALA A 196 -26.26 -7.58 -1.27
CA ALA A 196 -26.35 -6.84 -2.52
C ALA A 196 -25.79 -5.42 -2.32
N ILE A 197 -24.76 -5.09 -3.09
CA ILE A 197 -24.19 -3.73 -3.15
C ILE A 197 -24.83 -2.89 -4.25
N ASP A 198 -24.65 -1.57 -4.18
CA ASP A 198 -25.14 -0.61 -5.17
C ASP A 198 -23.97 -0.08 -6.01
N PRO A 199 -23.81 -0.51 -7.28
CA PRO A 199 -22.70 -0.08 -8.12
C PRO A 199 -22.64 1.43 -8.40
N GLN A 200 -23.75 2.16 -8.22
CA GLN A 200 -23.79 3.62 -8.38
C GLN A 200 -23.24 4.37 -7.16
N ARG A 201 -23.03 3.67 -6.04
CA ARG A 201 -22.41 4.20 -4.83
C ARG A 201 -21.05 3.54 -4.62
N GLY A 202 -20.13 3.76 -5.55
CA GLY A 202 -18.88 3.00 -5.66
C GLY A 202 -18.08 2.94 -4.36
N LEU A 203 -17.83 4.09 -3.72
CA LEU A 203 -17.07 4.18 -2.47
C LEU A 203 -17.75 3.45 -1.30
N LEU A 204 -19.08 3.60 -1.15
CA LEU A 204 -19.80 2.87 -0.10
C LEU A 204 -19.77 1.37 -0.36
N SER A 205 -20.01 0.96 -1.60
CA SER A 205 -20.01 -0.46 -2.00
C SER A 205 -18.64 -1.10 -1.76
N LEU A 206 -17.56 -0.39 -2.09
CA LEU A 206 -16.21 -0.81 -1.76
C LEU A 206 -16.01 -0.93 -0.23
N ALA A 207 -16.43 0.05 0.55
CA ALA A 207 -16.33 0.00 2.01
C ALA A 207 -17.12 -1.17 2.61
N GLN A 208 -18.30 -1.49 2.08
CA GLN A 208 -19.11 -2.64 2.51
C GLN A 208 -18.40 -3.96 2.21
N LEU A 209 -17.84 -4.12 1.02
CA LEU A 209 -17.05 -5.31 0.65
C LEU A 209 -15.82 -5.45 1.55
N LEU A 210 -15.08 -4.36 1.78
CA LEU A 210 -13.93 -4.35 2.69
C LEU A 210 -14.35 -4.71 4.13
N CYS A 211 -15.50 -4.24 4.61
CA CYS A 211 -16.04 -4.71 5.90
C CYS A 211 -16.36 -6.21 5.88
N ALA A 212 -16.82 -6.76 4.75
CA ALA A 212 -17.04 -8.18 4.58
C ALA A 212 -15.73 -9.00 4.49
N GLY A 213 -14.58 -8.36 4.29
CA GLY A 213 -13.27 -9.01 4.25
C GLY A 213 -12.83 -9.46 2.86
N HIS A 214 -13.45 -8.93 1.80
CA HIS A 214 -13.10 -9.23 0.41
C HIS A 214 -13.41 -8.03 -0.49
N VAL A 215 -13.02 -8.10 -1.76
CA VAL A 215 -13.43 -7.14 -2.80
C VAL A 215 -13.88 -7.98 -3.98
N ASP A 216 -15.09 -7.71 -4.48
CA ASP A 216 -15.60 -8.35 -5.69
C ASP A 216 -15.12 -7.58 -6.91
N ALA A 217 -14.65 -8.27 -7.93
CA ALA A 217 -14.26 -7.61 -9.18
C ALA A 217 -15.51 -7.12 -9.94
N PRO A 218 -15.41 -6.03 -10.73
CA PRO A 218 -16.55 -5.49 -11.48
C PRO A 218 -17.30 -6.52 -12.32
N TRP A 219 -16.57 -7.43 -12.98
CA TRP A 219 -17.17 -8.49 -13.79
C TRP A 219 -17.94 -9.55 -13.00
N GLN A 220 -17.63 -9.73 -11.71
CA GLN A 220 -18.42 -10.60 -10.82
C GLN A 220 -19.77 -9.99 -10.45
N LEU A 221 -19.87 -8.66 -10.56
CA LEU A 221 -21.08 -7.88 -10.32
C LEU A 221 -21.89 -7.63 -11.61
N GLY A 222 -21.43 -8.16 -12.75
CA GLY A 222 -22.05 -7.93 -14.06
C GLY A 222 -21.77 -6.57 -14.68
N LEU A 223 -20.77 -5.83 -14.16
CA LEU A 223 -20.33 -4.56 -14.72
C LEU A 223 -19.36 -4.78 -15.89
N SER A 224 -19.24 -3.75 -16.73
CA SER A 224 -18.44 -3.71 -17.94
C SER A 224 -17.47 -2.52 -17.93
N LEU A 225 -16.57 -2.46 -18.91
CA LEU A 225 -15.70 -1.31 -19.10
C LEU A 225 -16.46 -0.02 -19.45
N ALA A 226 -17.71 -0.11 -19.93
CA ALA A 226 -18.54 1.07 -20.18
C ALA A 226 -19.00 1.75 -18.87
N ASP A 227 -18.87 1.06 -17.74
CA ASP A 227 -19.20 1.58 -16.41
C ASP A 227 -18.01 2.28 -15.75
N PHE A 228 -16.83 2.29 -16.40
CA PHE A 228 -15.67 3.07 -15.97
C PHE A 228 -15.78 4.51 -16.49
N ALA A 229 -15.79 5.48 -15.57
CA ALA A 229 -15.91 6.90 -15.92
C ALA A 229 -14.60 7.69 -15.77
N ASP A 230 -13.55 7.05 -15.23
CA ASP A 230 -12.33 7.71 -14.75
C ASP A 230 -12.66 8.89 -13.82
N SER A 231 -13.66 8.67 -12.96
CA SER A 231 -14.15 9.67 -12.02
C SER A 231 -13.43 9.57 -10.69
N PHE A 232 -13.00 10.71 -10.18
CA PHE A 232 -12.53 10.87 -8.81
C PHE A 232 -13.54 11.64 -7.96
N GLU A 233 -14.81 11.72 -8.32
CA GLU A 233 -15.84 12.38 -7.49
C GLU A 233 -16.38 11.44 -6.40
N ASP A 234 -17.00 11.98 -5.36
CA ASP A 234 -17.51 11.17 -4.25
C ASP A 234 -18.71 10.28 -4.63
N ASP A 235 -19.36 10.59 -5.76
CA ASP A 235 -20.44 9.82 -6.37
C ASP A 235 -19.96 8.87 -7.48
N MET A 236 -18.66 8.55 -7.51
CA MET A 236 -18.09 7.63 -8.51
C MET A 236 -18.75 6.25 -8.52
N GLY A 237 -18.72 5.60 -9.69
CA GLY A 237 -19.19 4.24 -9.87
C GLY A 237 -18.25 3.21 -9.24
N TYR A 238 -18.74 1.98 -9.09
CA TYR A 238 -17.95 0.91 -8.48
C TYR A 238 -16.70 0.52 -9.29
N VAL A 239 -16.69 0.69 -10.62
CA VAL A 239 -15.49 0.40 -11.42
C VAL A 239 -14.35 1.39 -11.09
N ASP A 240 -14.67 2.66 -10.89
CA ASP A 240 -13.71 3.67 -10.45
C ASP A 240 -13.22 3.40 -9.02
N ALA A 241 -14.12 3.05 -8.09
CA ALA A 241 -13.75 2.67 -6.73
C ALA A 241 -12.87 1.39 -6.71
N PHE A 242 -13.18 0.40 -7.56
CA PHE A 242 -12.38 -0.80 -7.72
C PHE A 242 -10.97 -0.49 -8.23
N ARG A 243 -10.85 0.43 -9.19
CA ARG A 243 -9.54 0.94 -9.66
C ARG A 243 -8.75 1.55 -8.50
N LEU A 244 -9.37 2.43 -7.72
CA LEU A 244 -8.73 3.06 -6.55
C LEU A 244 -8.17 2.00 -5.57
N TRP A 245 -8.96 0.96 -5.28
CA TRP A 245 -8.50 -0.16 -4.47
C TRP A 245 -7.34 -0.91 -5.13
N GLY A 246 -7.47 -1.28 -6.40
CA GLY A 246 -6.46 -2.06 -7.12
C GLY A 246 -5.11 -1.35 -7.21
N MET A 247 -5.09 -0.03 -7.39
CA MET A 247 -3.87 0.80 -7.38
C MET A 247 -3.16 0.80 -6.03
N SER A 248 -3.87 0.45 -4.95
CA SER A 248 -3.40 0.60 -3.57
C SER A 248 -3.22 -0.73 -2.84
N ALA A 249 -3.82 -1.82 -3.31
CA ALA A 249 -4.01 -3.03 -2.51
C ALA A 249 -2.82 -3.99 -2.48
N PHE A 250 -1.97 -3.97 -3.52
CA PHE A 250 -0.97 -5.00 -3.77
C PHE A 250 0.45 -4.47 -3.58
N ASP A 251 1.36 -5.37 -3.17
CA ASP A 251 2.80 -5.06 -3.12
C ASP A 251 3.51 -5.39 -4.43
N ASP A 252 2.90 -6.27 -5.24
CA ASP A 252 3.54 -6.91 -6.39
C ASP A 252 2.53 -7.51 -7.38
N ALA A 253 3.03 -7.78 -8.60
CA ALA A 253 2.27 -8.38 -9.69
C ALA A 253 1.78 -9.82 -9.42
N GLU A 254 2.44 -10.59 -8.55
CA GLU A 254 2.00 -11.93 -8.23
C GLU A 254 0.70 -11.92 -7.41
N GLN A 255 0.57 -11.02 -6.44
CA GLN A 255 -0.67 -10.88 -5.67
C GLN A 255 -1.84 -10.41 -6.54
N LEU A 256 -1.61 -9.41 -7.40
CA LEU A 256 -2.63 -8.97 -8.35
C LEU A 256 -3.06 -10.14 -9.23
N ARG A 257 -2.10 -10.89 -9.81
CA ARG A 257 -2.40 -12.07 -10.65
C ARG A 257 -3.24 -13.12 -9.91
N ARG A 258 -2.89 -13.45 -8.66
CA ARG A 258 -3.68 -14.39 -7.84
C ARG A 258 -5.12 -13.90 -7.65
N TYR A 259 -5.32 -12.60 -7.42
CA TYR A 259 -6.65 -12.00 -7.33
C TYR A 259 -7.42 -12.10 -8.65
N LEU A 260 -6.80 -11.76 -9.77
CA LEU A 260 -7.42 -11.82 -11.10
C LEU A 260 -7.80 -13.27 -11.50
N GLU A 261 -6.96 -14.24 -11.18
CA GLU A 261 -7.22 -15.67 -11.37
C GLU A 261 -8.40 -16.14 -10.49
N ALA A 262 -8.40 -15.78 -9.20
CA ALA A 262 -9.46 -16.16 -8.26
C ALA A 262 -10.82 -15.58 -8.64
N THR A 263 -10.83 -14.36 -9.17
CA THR A 263 -12.05 -13.66 -9.62
C THR A 263 -12.42 -13.99 -11.07
N ARG A 264 -11.64 -14.82 -11.76
CA ARG A 264 -11.85 -15.27 -13.15
C ARG A 264 -11.99 -14.11 -14.13
N MET A 265 -10.99 -13.22 -14.13
CA MET A 265 -10.97 -12.04 -15.01
C MET A 265 -11.28 -12.42 -16.48
N PRO A 266 -12.30 -11.83 -17.11
CA PRO A 266 -12.58 -12.03 -18.52
C PRO A 266 -11.47 -11.45 -19.41
N PRO A 267 -11.18 -12.03 -20.60
CA PRO A 267 -10.13 -11.53 -21.48
C PRO A 267 -10.26 -10.04 -21.85
N GLY A 268 -11.49 -9.53 -21.95
CA GLY A 268 -11.74 -8.11 -22.28
C GLY A 268 -11.28 -7.10 -21.23
N TRP A 269 -10.88 -7.55 -20.03
CA TRP A 269 -10.36 -6.68 -18.96
C TRP A 269 -8.83 -6.64 -18.88
N GLN A 270 -8.11 -7.46 -19.67
CA GLN A 270 -6.65 -7.60 -19.57
C GLN A 270 -5.92 -6.27 -19.78
N ASP A 271 -6.22 -5.59 -20.88
CA ASP A 271 -5.57 -4.32 -21.23
C ASP A 271 -5.88 -3.22 -20.21
N TRP A 272 -7.15 -3.14 -19.78
CA TRP A 272 -7.57 -2.18 -18.75
C TRP A 272 -6.86 -2.43 -17.42
N VAL A 273 -6.72 -3.69 -16.98
CA VAL A 273 -6.00 -3.99 -15.74
C VAL A 273 -4.52 -3.67 -15.86
N ALA A 274 -3.88 -3.98 -16.99
CA ALA A 274 -2.48 -3.65 -17.22
C ALA A 274 -2.22 -2.14 -17.21
N GLU A 275 -3.16 -1.35 -17.73
CA GLU A 275 -3.09 0.11 -17.74
C GLU A 275 -3.42 0.73 -16.37
N GLN A 276 -4.49 0.29 -15.72
CA GLN A 276 -5.08 0.97 -14.58
C GLN A 276 -4.57 0.47 -13.23
N LEU A 277 -4.04 -0.75 -13.15
CA LEU A 277 -3.51 -1.36 -11.92
C LEU A 277 -2.02 -1.67 -12.07
N PRO A 278 -1.16 -0.65 -12.31
CA PRO A 278 0.27 -0.88 -12.43
C PRO A 278 0.83 -1.34 -11.08
N VAL A 279 1.40 -2.53 -11.07
CA VAL A 279 2.08 -3.12 -9.91
C VAL A 279 3.49 -3.49 -10.36
N ALA A 280 4.48 -3.12 -9.54
CA ALA A 280 5.88 -3.24 -9.92
C ALA A 280 6.33 -4.70 -10.05
#